data_AF-A0A2H3JJB5-F1
#
_entry.id   AF-A0A2H3JJB5-F1
#
_cell.length_a   1.000
_cell.length_b   1.000
_cell.length_c   1.000
_cell.angle_alpha   90.00
_cell.angle_beta   90.00
_cell.angle_gamma   90.00
#
_symmetry.space_group_name_H-M   'P 1'
#
loop_
_entity.id
_entity.type
_entity.pdbx_description
1 polymer ?
#
loop_
_entity_poly.entity_id
_entity_poly.type
_entity_poly.pdbx_seq_one_letter_code
_entity_poly.pdbx_strand_id
1 'polypeptide(L)'
;MSFVNSVQAGERVHHFLWEEWGPAHTYMMYAPRKHNEAWPNFVYGTKYVYPRTRGTEMVIEVMDFNPLPMIRHLAGLDNPSVEDFLKCGWVNRPSWTDADDVFVDRLEGTLPFRVQTLMPPPIEGQVEFRHVMISEDSLITLGGQSHSAYLRILSF
;
A
#
# COMPACT_ATOMS: atom_id res chain seq x y z
N MET A 1 -10.15 8.04 21.10
CA MET A 1 -11.24 8.98 21.46
C MET A 1 -11.72 9.59 20.16
N SER A 2 -13.01 9.48 19.84
CA SER A 2 -13.62 10.14 18.68
C SER A 2 -14.08 11.54 19.13
N PHE A 3 -13.75 12.57 18.34
CA PHE A 3 -13.96 13.98 18.70
C PHE A 3 -15.28 14.57 18.19
N VAL A 4 -16.21 13.76 17.68
CA VAL A 4 -17.46 14.25 17.06
C VAL A 4 -18.67 13.82 17.89
N ASN A 5 -19.25 14.76 18.64
CA ASN A 5 -20.43 14.50 19.48
C ASN A 5 -21.75 15.08 18.91
N SER A 6 -21.70 15.91 17.86
CA SER A 6 -22.90 16.47 17.22
C SER A 6 -22.60 17.13 15.87
N VAL A 7 -23.57 17.10 14.95
CA VAL A 7 -23.59 17.88 13.69
C VAL A 7 -24.66 18.98 13.81
N GLN A 8 -24.44 20.16 13.21
CA GLN A 8 -25.40 21.27 13.29
C GLN A 8 -26.74 20.93 12.61
N ALA A 9 -27.85 21.46 13.13
CA ALA A 9 -29.18 21.20 12.60
C ALA A 9 -29.31 21.71 11.15
N GLY A 10 -29.50 20.78 10.20
CA GLY A 10 -29.63 21.09 8.77
C GLY A 10 -28.42 20.67 7.93
N GLU A 11 -27.27 20.40 8.56
CA GLU A 11 -26.12 19.79 7.87
C GLU A 11 -26.33 18.27 7.76
N ARG A 12 -26.28 17.75 6.52
CA ARG A 12 -26.32 16.30 6.24
C ARG A 12 -24.94 15.68 6.11
N VAL A 13 -23.93 16.50 5.92
CA VAL A 13 -22.54 16.11 5.67
C VAL A 13 -21.66 17.09 6.42
N HIS A 14 -20.66 16.57 7.12
CA HIS A 14 -19.63 17.39 7.75
C HIS A 14 -18.27 16.88 7.28
N HIS A 15 -17.42 17.80 6.84
CA HIS A 15 -16.08 17.49 6.39
C HIS A 15 -15.15 17.64 7.60
N PHE A 16 -14.56 16.53 8.04
CA PHE A 16 -13.53 16.56 9.08
C PHE A 16 -12.17 16.41 8.40
N LEU A 17 -11.20 17.22 8.84
CA LEU A 17 -9.81 16.95 8.53
C LEU A 17 -9.39 15.68 9.27
N TRP A 18 -8.51 14.87 8.68
CA TRP A 18 -8.06 13.64 9.34
C TRP A 18 -7.32 13.96 10.64
N GLU A 19 -6.65 15.09 10.71
CA GLU A 19 -5.98 15.64 11.88
C GLU A 19 -6.96 15.90 13.05
N GLU A 20 -8.26 16.06 12.76
CA GLU A 20 -9.30 16.32 13.75
C GLU A 20 -10.02 15.04 14.21
N TRP A 21 -10.12 14.03 13.33
CA TRP A 21 -10.88 12.79 13.59
C TRP A 21 -10.01 11.56 13.85
N GLY A 22 -8.88 11.48 13.16
CA GLY A 22 -7.94 10.37 13.23
C GLY A 22 -7.26 10.29 14.60
N PRO A 23 -6.95 9.08 15.11
CA PRO A 23 -6.10 8.97 16.28
C PRO A 23 -4.76 9.70 16.07
N ALA A 24 -4.26 10.37 17.10
CA ALA A 24 -2.97 11.06 17.02
C ALA A 24 -1.88 10.09 16.53
N HIS A 25 -1.05 10.56 15.59
CA HIS A 25 0.02 9.76 14.96
C HIS A 25 -0.47 8.57 14.11
N THR A 26 -1.73 8.54 13.69
CA THR A 26 -2.23 7.58 12.69
C THR A 26 -2.41 8.24 11.34
N TYR A 27 -2.20 7.45 10.29
CA TYR A 27 -2.21 7.91 8.92
C TYR A 27 -3.15 7.04 8.10
N MET A 28 -3.90 7.65 7.18
CA MET A 28 -4.62 6.92 6.15
C MET A 28 -3.75 6.78 4.91
N MET A 29 -3.66 5.56 4.39
CA MET A 29 -3.14 5.30 3.06
C MET A 29 -4.30 4.93 2.14
N TYR A 30 -4.32 5.46 0.92
CA TYR A 30 -5.30 4.98 -0.05
C TYR A 30 -4.95 3.55 -0.41
N ALA A 31 -6.00 2.76 -0.45
CA ALA A 31 -5.93 1.42 -0.94
C ALA A 31 -5.96 1.55 -2.49
N PRO A 32 -4.89 1.24 -3.25
CA PRO A 32 -4.74 1.68 -4.63
C PRO A 32 -5.80 1.09 -5.56
N ARG A 33 -6.07 1.85 -6.62
CA ARG A 33 -7.26 1.75 -7.48
C ARG A 33 -7.68 0.31 -7.79
N LYS A 34 -8.98 0.05 -7.61
CA LYS A 34 -9.69 -1.26 -7.74
C LYS A 34 -9.60 -2.16 -6.50
N HIS A 35 -9.95 -1.63 -5.32
CA HIS A 35 -10.35 -2.48 -4.20
C HIS A 35 -11.58 -3.27 -4.63
N ASN A 36 -11.37 -4.56 -4.86
CA ASN A 36 -12.47 -5.49 -5.03
C ASN A 36 -12.92 -5.88 -3.63
N GLU A 37 -14.14 -5.53 -3.25
CA GLU A 37 -14.75 -5.85 -1.95
C GLU A 37 -14.65 -7.35 -1.60
N ALA A 38 -14.47 -8.21 -2.60
CA ALA A 38 -14.35 -9.65 -2.43
C ALA A 38 -13.01 -10.13 -1.83
N TRP A 39 -11.92 -9.36 -1.92
CA TRP A 39 -10.56 -9.82 -1.55
C TRP A 39 -9.91 -8.87 -0.52
N PRO A 40 -10.17 -9.03 0.79
CA PRO A 40 -9.87 -8.00 1.80
C PRO A 40 -8.40 -7.93 2.26
N ASN A 41 -7.56 -8.95 2.00
CA ASN A 41 -6.25 -9.08 2.66
C ASN A 41 -5.09 -8.50 1.85
N PHE A 42 -5.12 -7.19 1.64
CA PHE A 42 -4.00 -6.43 1.09
C PHE A 42 -2.98 -6.03 2.15
N VAL A 43 -3.28 -6.24 3.43
CA VAL A 43 -2.44 -5.90 4.58
C VAL A 43 -2.12 -7.18 5.36
N TYR A 44 -0.86 -7.40 5.69
CA TYR A 44 -0.44 -8.37 6.71
C TYR A 44 0.69 -7.80 7.54
N GLY A 45 0.48 -7.68 8.86
CA GLY A 45 1.43 -7.02 9.75
C GLY A 45 1.71 -5.58 9.31
N THR A 46 2.96 -5.30 8.95
CA THR A 46 3.43 -3.98 8.46
C THR A 46 3.48 -3.89 6.94
N LYS A 47 3.05 -4.93 6.21
CA LYS A 47 3.16 -4.98 4.76
C LYS A 47 1.81 -4.71 4.13
N TYR A 48 1.85 -3.93 3.06
CA TYR A 48 0.73 -3.60 2.22
C TYR A 48 1.04 -4.00 0.78
N VAL A 49 0.11 -4.64 0.07
CA VAL A 49 0.34 -5.14 -1.29
C VAL A 49 -0.75 -4.74 -2.25
N TYR A 50 -0.38 -4.52 -3.50
CA TYR A 50 -1.34 -4.21 -4.55
C TYR A 50 -0.79 -4.46 -5.96
N PRO A 51 -1.67 -4.71 -6.96
CA PRO A 51 -1.27 -4.77 -8.35
C PRO A 51 -1.02 -3.36 -8.89
N ARG A 52 0.04 -3.18 -9.68
CA ARG A 52 0.31 -1.93 -10.41
C ARG A 52 0.73 -2.23 -11.84
N THR A 53 0.25 -1.43 -12.79
CA THR A 53 0.72 -1.49 -14.17
C THR A 53 1.98 -0.66 -14.29
N ARG A 54 3.07 -1.26 -14.78
CA ARG A 54 4.32 -0.57 -15.11
C ARG A 54 4.63 -0.80 -16.58
N GLY A 55 4.40 0.22 -17.40
CA GLY A 55 4.46 0.05 -18.85
C GLY A 55 3.33 -0.87 -19.32
N THR A 56 3.67 -2.00 -19.92
CA THR A 56 2.72 -3.03 -20.39
C THR A 56 2.57 -4.20 -19.42
N GLU A 57 3.30 -4.22 -18.31
CA GLU A 57 3.35 -5.36 -17.40
C GLU A 57 2.60 -5.08 -16.09
N MET A 58 1.90 -6.09 -15.59
CA MET A 58 1.32 -6.07 -14.25
C MET A 58 2.38 -6.54 -13.24
N VAL A 59 2.73 -5.68 -12.30
CA VAL A 59 3.66 -5.97 -11.20
C VAL A 59 2.94 -5.94 -9.86
N ILE A 60 3.50 -6.61 -8.87
CA ILE A 60 3.06 -6.50 -7.48
C ILE A 60 3.93 -5.44 -6.81
N GLU A 61 3.33 -4.41 -6.24
CA GLU A 61 4.03 -3.52 -5.32
C GLU A 61 3.74 -3.92 -3.88
N VAL A 62 4.81 -4.05 -3.10
CA VAL A 62 4.78 -4.29 -1.67
C VAL A 62 5.33 -3.06 -0.98
N MET A 63 4.53 -2.40 -0.17
CA MET A 63 4.97 -1.36 0.77
C MET A 63 5.17 -2.00 2.14
N ASP A 64 6.39 -1.98 2.65
CA ASP A 64 6.70 -2.49 3.98
C ASP A 64 7.01 -1.33 4.93
N PHE A 65 6.14 -1.16 5.92
CA PHE A 65 6.26 -0.15 6.96
C PHE A 65 7.06 -0.64 8.18
N ASN A 66 7.66 -1.84 8.13
CA ASN A 66 8.55 -2.31 9.19
C ASN A 66 9.84 -1.47 9.20
N PRO A 67 10.12 -0.69 10.25
CA PRO A 67 11.36 0.08 10.31
C PRO A 67 12.57 -0.79 10.68
N LEU A 68 12.38 -2.02 11.18
CA LEU A 68 13.49 -2.83 11.69
C LEU A 68 14.53 -3.20 10.63
N PRO A 69 14.16 -3.65 9.40
CA PRO A 69 15.14 -3.87 8.35
C PRO A 69 15.95 -2.61 8.01
N MET A 70 15.30 -1.43 8.01
CA MET A 70 15.96 -0.14 7.81
C MET A 70 16.97 0.12 8.92
N ILE A 71 16.53 0.07 10.19
CA ILE A 71 17.36 0.35 11.35
C ILE A 71 18.58 -0.58 11.38
N ARG A 72 18.39 -1.87 11.11
CA ARG A 72 19.49 -2.85 11.07
C ARG A 72 20.48 -2.57 9.95
N HIS A 73 20.00 -2.18 8.77
CA HIS A 73 20.87 -1.82 7.65
C HIS A 73 21.72 -0.59 7.99
N LEU A 74 21.11 0.46 8.52
CA LEU A 74 21.78 1.71 8.88
C LEU A 74 22.79 1.53 10.01
N ALA A 75 22.49 0.66 10.98
CA ALA A 75 23.42 0.36 12.08
C ALA A 75 24.74 -0.28 11.61
N GLY A 76 24.77 -0.85 10.40
CA GLY A 76 25.98 -1.41 9.78
C GLY A 76 26.80 -0.42 8.96
N LEU A 77 26.37 0.84 8.84
CA LEU A 77 27.05 1.87 8.05
C LEU A 77 27.78 2.86 8.98
N ASP A 78 29.08 3.06 8.73
CA ASP A 78 29.84 4.16 9.34
C ASP A 78 29.41 5.47 8.66
N ASN A 79 28.38 6.12 9.22
CA ASN A 79 27.78 7.39 8.77
C ASN A 79 26.80 7.28 7.57
N PRO A 80 25.55 6.83 7.80
CA PRO A 80 24.56 6.65 6.73
C PRO A 80 24.16 7.96 6.06
N SER A 81 24.19 7.98 4.73
CA SER A 81 23.76 9.10 3.89
C SER A 81 22.32 8.95 3.42
N VAL A 82 21.70 10.04 2.95
CA VAL A 82 20.36 10.01 2.31
C VAL A 82 20.32 9.06 1.10
N GLU A 83 21.45 8.88 0.41
CA GLU A 83 21.53 7.98 -0.74
C GLU A 83 21.41 6.51 -0.33
N ASP A 84 21.90 6.14 0.86
CA ASP A 84 21.79 4.78 1.39
C ASP A 84 20.33 4.42 1.71
N PHE A 85 19.53 5.39 2.15
CA PHE A 85 18.08 5.21 2.29
C PHE A 85 17.41 4.94 0.92
N LEU A 86 17.74 5.72 -0.10
CA LEU A 86 17.15 5.58 -1.42
C LEU A 86 17.54 4.26 -2.11
N LYS A 87 18.80 3.82 -1.96
CA LYS A 87 19.30 2.56 -2.54
C LYS A 87 18.55 1.33 -2.05
N CYS A 88 18.05 1.36 -0.82
CA CYS A 88 17.27 0.26 -0.26
C CYS A 88 15.78 0.30 -0.61
N GLY A 89 15.35 1.27 -1.44
CA GLY A 89 13.96 1.46 -1.81
C GLY A 89 13.12 2.10 -0.70
N TRP A 90 13.75 2.77 0.28
CA TRP A 90 13.02 3.50 1.31
C TRP A 90 12.52 4.83 0.78
N VAL A 91 11.23 5.04 0.93
CA VAL A 91 10.57 6.31 0.75
C VAL A 91 10.50 6.96 2.13
N ASN A 92 11.30 8.01 2.35
CA ASN A 92 11.33 8.81 3.58
C ASN A 92 10.86 10.25 3.36
N ARG A 93 10.41 10.56 2.15
CA ARG A 93 9.87 11.87 1.78
C ARG A 93 8.35 11.82 1.83
N PRO A 94 7.70 12.96 2.12
CA PRO A 94 6.27 13.08 1.93
C PRO A 94 5.87 12.58 0.54
N SER A 95 5.05 11.54 0.52
CA SER A 95 4.53 11.00 -0.73
C SER A 95 3.09 11.47 -0.92
N TRP A 96 2.82 11.98 -2.12
CA TRP A 96 1.53 12.51 -2.53
C TRP A 96 0.85 11.47 -3.40
N THR A 97 -0.39 11.13 -3.07
CA THR A 97 -1.22 10.27 -3.93
C THR A 97 -2.53 10.99 -4.20
N ASP A 98 -2.92 11.07 -5.48
CA ASP A 98 -4.19 11.67 -5.87
C ASP A 98 -5.34 10.78 -5.37
N ALA A 99 -6.12 11.31 -4.43
CA ALA A 99 -7.31 10.67 -3.91
C ALA A 99 -8.41 10.78 -4.96
N ASP A 100 -8.77 9.66 -5.61
CA ASP A 100 -9.92 9.62 -6.51
C ASP A 100 -11.22 9.80 -5.71
N ASP A 101 -11.72 11.04 -5.66
CA ASP A 101 -13.06 11.44 -5.24
C ASP A 101 -13.47 11.12 -3.78
N VAL A 102 -12.62 10.49 -2.97
CA VAL A 102 -12.91 10.17 -1.55
C VAL A 102 -12.56 11.34 -0.62
N PHE A 103 -11.52 12.10 -0.95
CA PHE A 103 -11.08 13.25 -0.16
C PHE A 103 -11.04 14.49 -1.04
N VAL A 104 -11.50 15.62 -0.48
CA VAL A 104 -11.48 16.92 -1.16
C VAL A 104 -10.03 17.40 -1.37
N ASP A 105 -9.16 17.09 -0.42
CA ASP A 105 -7.77 17.53 -0.39
C ASP A 105 -6.78 16.37 -0.52
N ARG A 106 -5.59 16.67 -1.05
CA ARG A 106 -4.47 15.72 -1.11
C ARG A 106 -3.98 15.41 0.31
N LEU A 107 -3.82 14.12 0.61
CA LEU A 107 -3.24 13.66 1.86
C LEU A 107 -1.71 13.54 1.74
N GLU A 108 -1.00 14.04 2.75
CA GLU A 108 0.46 13.95 2.89
C GLU A 108 0.82 12.83 3.87
N GLY A 109 1.53 11.79 3.40
CA GLY A 109 2.05 10.73 4.26
C GLY A 109 3.55 10.87 4.50
N THR A 110 3.98 10.94 5.76
CA THR A 110 5.40 11.08 6.17
C THR A 110 6.02 9.79 6.75
N LEU A 111 5.24 8.72 6.91
CA LEU A 111 5.76 7.46 7.48
C LEU A 111 6.74 6.80 6.51
N PRO A 112 7.99 6.51 6.92
CA PRO A 112 8.93 5.83 6.05
C PRO A 112 8.47 4.39 5.73
N PHE A 113 8.57 4.00 4.47
CA PHE A 113 8.28 2.64 4.03
C PHE A 113 9.24 2.19 2.96
N ARG A 114 9.42 0.88 2.82
CA ARG A 114 10.18 0.28 1.73
C ARG A 114 9.23 -0.14 0.62
N VAL A 115 9.52 0.28 -0.61
CA VAL A 115 8.81 -0.23 -1.80
C VAL A 115 9.61 -1.37 -2.40
N GLN A 116 8.97 -2.51 -2.58
CA GLN A 116 9.49 -3.63 -3.34
C GLN A 116 8.54 -3.91 -4.50
N THR A 117 9.07 -3.87 -5.72
CA THR A 117 8.35 -4.29 -6.92
C THR A 117 8.72 -5.72 -7.26
N LEU A 118 7.70 -6.58 -7.38
CA LEU A 118 7.86 -7.98 -7.73
C LEU A 118 7.17 -8.25 -9.06
N MET A 119 7.92 -8.83 -10.00
CA MET A 119 7.38 -9.36 -11.23
C MET A 119 7.16 -10.85 -11.04
N PRO A 120 5.91 -11.32 -10.99
CA PRO A 120 5.66 -12.71 -10.68
C PRO A 120 5.94 -13.55 -11.96
N PRO A 121 6.47 -14.79 -11.86
CA PRO A 121 6.94 -15.56 -13.01
C PRO A 121 5.89 -15.73 -14.12
N PRO A 122 6.23 -15.74 -15.41
CA PRO A 122 5.23 -15.95 -16.45
C PRO A 122 4.58 -17.35 -16.31
N ILE A 123 3.27 -17.44 -16.52
CA ILE A 123 2.54 -18.70 -16.66
C ILE A 123 2.04 -18.77 -18.10
N GLU A 124 2.23 -19.92 -18.76
CA GLU A 124 1.83 -20.11 -20.15
C GLU A 124 0.33 -19.85 -20.34
N GLY A 125 -0.03 -19.01 -21.31
CA GLY A 125 -1.40 -18.59 -21.57
C GLY A 125 -1.96 -17.51 -20.62
N GLN A 126 -1.19 -17.03 -19.64
CA GLN A 126 -1.61 -15.95 -18.74
C GLN A 126 -1.13 -14.59 -19.26
N VAL A 127 -2.06 -13.64 -19.37
CA VAL A 127 -1.74 -12.27 -19.78
C VAL A 127 -1.49 -11.39 -18.54
N GLU A 128 -2.36 -11.45 -17.52
CA GLU A 128 -2.28 -10.58 -16.34
C GLU A 128 -2.91 -11.22 -15.09
N PHE A 129 -2.58 -10.72 -13.90
CA PHE A 129 -3.34 -10.96 -12.67
C PHE A 129 -4.10 -9.69 -12.30
N ARG A 130 -5.25 -9.83 -11.63
CA ARG A 130 -6.13 -8.69 -11.26
C ARG A 130 -6.12 -8.40 -9.78
N HIS A 131 -5.82 -9.40 -8.96
CA HIS A 131 -5.84 -9.29 -7.51
C HIS A 131 -4.57 -9.88 -6.91
N VAL A 132 -4.19 -9.33 -5.77
CA VAL A 132 -3.08 -9.82 -4.94
C VAL A 132 -3.50 -9.79 -3.48
N MET A 133 -3.08 -10.80 -2.73
CA MET A 133 -3.17 -10.87 -1.27
C MET A 133 -1.78 -11.13 -0.71
N ILE A 134 -1.63 -10.82 0.58
CA ILE A 134 -0.43 -11.14 1.35
C ILE A 134 -0.82 -11.95 2.59
N SER A 135 -0.03 -12.99 2.87
CA SER A 135 0.02 -13.73 4.12
C SER A 135 1.38 -13.52 4.80
N GLU A 136 1.64 -14.22 5.90
CA GLU A 136 2.90 -14.15 6.62
C GLU A 136 4.14 -14.39 5.76
N ASP A 137 4.06 -15.41 4.91
CA ASP A 137 5.18 -15.97 4.16
C ASP A 137 4.93 -16.00 2.64
N SER A 138 3.76 -15.53 2.18
CA SER A 138 3.36 -15.70 0.79
C SER A 138 2.62 -14.49 0.22
N LEU A 139 2.81 -14.27 -1.08
CA LEU A 139 1.94 -13.45 -1.91
C LEU A 139 1.07 -14.35 -2.76
N ILE A 140 -0.22 -14.05 -2.81
CA ILE A 140 -1.18 -14.84 -3.58
C ILE A 140 -1.73 -13.93 -4.67
N THR A 141 -1.55 -14.28 -5.93
CA THR A 141 -2.21 -13.55 -7.04
C THR A 141 -3.34 -14.35 -7.63
N LEU A 142 -4.39 -13.63 -8.04
CA LEU A 142 -5.51 -14.19 -8.77
C LEU A 142 -5.62 -13.47 -10.12
N GLY A 143 -5.46 -14.24 -11.19
CA GLY A 143 -5.70 -13.81 -12.56
C GLY A 143 -6.82 -14.61 -13.19
N GLY A 144 -7.28 -14.19 -14.36
CA GLY A 144 -8.30 -14.95 -15.07
C GLY A 144 -8.93 -14.20 -16.23
N GLN A 145 -9.42 -14.97 -17.19
CA GLN A 145 -10.33 -14.51 -18.23
C GLN A 145 -11.74 -15.04 -17.93
N SER A 146 -12.75 -14.63 -18.68
CA SER A 146 -14.19 -14.85 -18.40
C SER A 146 -14.60 -16.30 -18.05
N HIS A 147 -13.78 -17.31 -18.35
CA HIS A 147 -14.06 -18.73 -18.08
C HIS A 147 -12.92 -19.50 -17.37
N SER A 148 -11.84 -18.85 -16.94
CA SER A 148 -10.76 -19.51 -16.20
C SER A 148 -10.14 -18.57 -15.17
N ALA A 149 -9.92 -19.09 -13.95
CA ALA A 149 -9.23 -18.40 -12.88
C ALA A 149 -7.91 -19.12 -12.57
N TYR A 150 -6.84 -18.36 -12.41
CA TYR A 150 -5.51 -18.85 -12.10
C TYR A 150 -5.08 -18.29 -10.75
N LEU A 151 -4.82 -19.20 -9.82
CA LEU A 151 -4.26 -18.90 -8.52
C LEU A 151 -2.75 -19.12 -8.57
N ARG A 152 -1.97 -18.18 -8.04
CA ARG A 152 -0.52 -18.32 -7.89
C ARG A 152 -0.14 -17.97 -6.46
N ILE A 153 0.77 -18.76 -5.89
CA ILE A 153 1.35 -18.52 -4.56
C ILE A 153 2.85 -18.33 -4.75
N LEU A 154 3.37 -17.21 -4.25
CA LEU A 154 4.78 -16.84 -4.25
C LEU A 154 5.24 -16.81 -2.80
N SER A 155 6.05 -17.78 -2.38
CA SER A 155 6.57 -17.83 -1.02
C SER A 155 7.93 -17.11 -0.92
N PHE A 156 8.20 -16.49 0.24
CA PHE A 156 9.42 -15.75 0.52
C PHE A 156 10.55 -16.60 1.12
#